data_AF-A0A5Y7LAL8-F1
#
_entry.id   AF-A0A5Y7LAL8-F1
#
_cell.length_a   1.000
_cell.length_b   1.000
_cell.length_c   1.000
_cell.angle_alpha   90.00
_cell.angle_beta   90.00
_cell.angle_gamma   90.00
#
_symmetry.space_group_name_H-M   'P 1'
#
loop_
_entity.id
_entity.type
_entity.pdbx_description
1 polymer ?
#
loop_
_entity_poly.entity_id
_entity_poly.type
_entity_poly.pdbx_seq_one_letter_code
_entity_poly.pdbx_strand_id
1 'polypeptide(L)'
;MGLNRLMSIIKKVGLSLPFLALAFFWAPHVNAATGDAPAGHNGGLGHDGSPGADGGPGQNGGRGGDGGIGGNGGRGGHGGKGANGGDGGNGGIGGNGGNGGHGGMNGNGGNGGNGGPGGNGGRGGDGGNASSGHNGGNGGKGGNGSGTGHGGRGGNGGHG
;
A
#
# COMPACT_ATOMS: atom_id res chain seq x y z
N MET A 1 17.93 69.23 62.29
CA MET A 1 17.11 68.29 61.50
C MET A 1 18.03 67.60 60.51
N GLY A 2 18.60 66.42 60.68
CA GLY A 2 18.40 65.32 61.61
C GLY A 2 18.76 64.07 60.81
N LEU A 3 20.06 63.84 60.53
CA LEU A 3 20.56 62.63 59.84
C LEU A 3 20.01 61.33 60.48
N ASN A 4 19.56 61.44 61.72
CA ASN A 4 18.89 60.40 62.51
C ASN A 4 17.49 59.99 62.00
N ARG A 5 16.89 60.69 61.04
CA ARG A 5 15.62 60.27 60.41
C ARG A 5 15.81 59.34 59.20
N LEU A 6 16.97 59.33 58.56
CA LEU A 6 17.21 58.47 57.38
C LEU A 6 17.61 57.04 57.78
N MET A 7 18.37 56.88 58.87
CA MET A 7 18.75 55.55 59.41
C MET A 7 17.61 54.80 60.14
N SER A 8 16.46 55.45 60.37
CA SER A 8 15.31 54.83 61.05
C SER A 8 14.42 54.01 60.10
N ILE A 9 14.42 54.33 58.80
CA ILE A 9 13.64 53.57 57.79
C ILE A 9 14.34 52.25 57.45
N ILE A 10 15.67 52.25 57.42
CA ILE A 10 16.47 51.05 57.09
C ILE A 10 16.46 50.02 58.24
N LYS A 11 16.26 50.46 59.50
CA LYS A 11 16.12 49.57 60.66
C LYS A 11 14.71 48.99 60.85
N LYS A 12 13.68 49.48 60.12
CA LYS A 12 12.30 48.96 60.20
C LYS A 12 12.02 47.78 59.29
N VAL A 13 12.91 47.49 58.34
CA VAL A 13 12.91 46.22 57.57
C VAL A 13 14.01 45.33 58.13
N GLY A 14 14.00 45.20 59.46
CA GLY A 14 14.88 44.35 60.23
C GLY A 14 14.62 42.89 59.91
N LEU A 15 15.35 42.40 58.93
CA LEU A 15 16.06 41.12 58.94
C LEU A 15 16.11 40.48 60.34
N SER A 16 15.15 39.61 60.63
CA SER A 16 15.27 38.60 61.70
C SER A 16 14.67 37.29 61.20
N LEU A 17 15.52 36.52 60.52
CA LEU A 17 15.43 35.05 60.53
C LEU A 17 15.26 34.60 62.00
N PRO A 18 14.36 33.64 62.32
CA PRO A 18 14.78 32.26 62.07
C PRO A 18 13.69 31.16 61.97
N PHE A 19 14.15 29.94 61.66
CA PHE A 19 13.58 28.61 61.93
C PHE A 19 12.20 28.22 61.37
N LEU A 20 12.20 27.50 60.24
CA LEU A 20 11.64 26.14 60.24
C LEU A 20 12.28 25.29 59.14
N ALA A 21 12.98 24.24 59.58
CA ALA A 21 13.46 23.17 58.74
C ALA A 21 12.28 22.40 58.15
N LEU A 22 12.19 22.33 56.82
CA LEU A 22 11.55 21.21 56.15
C LEU A 22 12.54 20.70 55.10
N ALA A 23 13.33 19.71 55.53
CA ALA A 23 14.08 18.88 54.62
C ALA A 23 13.11 18.19 53.67
N PHE A 24 13.22 18.39 52.35
CA PHE A 24 12.87 17.39 51.35
C PHE A 24 13.68 17.64 50.08
N PHE A 25 14.84 17.01 50.07
CA PHE A 25 15.66 16.68 48.92
C PHE A 25 14.82 15.84 47.95
N TRP A 26 14.45 16.38 46.78
CA TRP A 26 13.73 15.61 45.76
C TRP A 26 14.14 16.02 44.34
N ALA A 27 15.18 15.36 43.85
CA ALA A 27 15.23 14.81 42.49
C ALA A 27 15.53 13.31 42.67
N PRO A 28 15.04 12.38 41.83
CA PRO A 28 14.62 12.55 40.44
C PRO A 28 13.27 11.89 40.12
N HIS A 29 12.61 12.30 39.03
CA HIS A 29 11.79 11.36 38.26
C HIS A 29 12.16 11.50 36.78
N VAL A 30 12.97 10.55 36.33
CA VAL A 30 13.12 10.24 34.92
C VAL A 30 11.76 9.75 34.44
N ASN A 31 11.10 10.53 33.59
CA ASN A 31 10.10 9.98 32.68
C ASN A 31 10.79 9.78 31.34
N ALA A 32 11.39 8.60 31.16
CA ALA A 32 11.58 8.05 29.85
C ALA A 32 10.19 7.61 29.34
N ALA A 33 9.51 8.52 28.64
CA ALA A 33 8.58 8.12 27.59
C ALA A 33 9.34 8.37 26.27
N THR A 34 10.16 7.42 25.83
CA THR A 34 9.81 6.53 24.72
C THR A 34 8.72 7.11 23.81
N GLY A 35 9.15 7.62 22.67
CA GLY A 35 8.45 7.42 21.41
C GLY A 35 7.24 8.31 21.15
N ASP A 36 7.50 9.56 20.78
CA ASP A 36 6.69 10.26 19.79
C ASP A 36 7.63 10.87 18.75
N ALA A 37 8.29 10.00 17.98
CA ALA A 37 8.62 10.42 16.62
C ALA A 37 7.28 10.77 15.96
N PRO A 38 7.13 11.93 15.28
CA PRO A 38 5.92 12.18 14.52
C PRO A 38 5.68 10.95 13.66
N ALA A 39 4.51 10.32 13.81
CA ALA A 39 4.13 9.17 13.00
C ALA A 39 4.52 9.50 11.56
N GLY A 40 5.49 8.76 11.02
CA GLY A 40 6.05 9.05 9.71
C GLY A 40 4.86 9.17 8.76
N HIS A 41 4.72 10.33 8.10
CA HIS A 41 3.65 10.55 7.15
C HIS A 41 3.54 9.29 6.29
N ASN A 42 2.43 8.56 6.38
CA ASN A 42 2.20 7.43 5.51
C ASN A 42 2.36 7.99 4.10
N GLY A 43 3.43 7.57 3.39
CA GLY A 43 3.64 7.99 2.02
C GLY A 43 2.34 7.76 1.26
N GLY A 44 1.85 8.77 0.54
CA GLY A 44 0.54 8.71 -0.09
C GLY A 44 0.35 7.41 -0.87
N LEU A 45 -0.87 6.88 -0.88
CA LEU A 45 -1.23 5.70 -1.67
C LEU A 45 -0.71 5.89 -3.10
N GLY A 46 0.15 4.97 -3.53
CA GLY A 46 0.71 4.92 -4.87
C GLY A 46 -0.38 4.65 -5.89
N HIS A 47 -0.14 5.09 -7.12
CA HIS A 47 -1.11 4.98 -8.20
C HIS A 47 -1.23 3.54 -8.69
N ASP A 48 -2.44 3.16 -9.11
CA ASP A 48 -2.67 1.92 -9.83
C ASP A 48 -1.93 1.95 -11.18
N GLY A 49 -1.48 0.76 -11.62
CA GLY A 49 -0.85 0.59 -12.91
C GLY A 49 -1.83 0.87 -14.05
N SER A 50 -1.32 1.43 -15.15
CA SER A 50 -2.13 1.71 -16.33
C SER A 50 -2.60 0.41 -17.01
N PRO A 51 -3.81 0.37 -17.59
CA PRO A 51 -4.24 -0.76 -18.41
C PRO A 51 -3.29 -1.00 -19.59
N GLY A 52 -3.09 -2.27 -19.95
CA GLY A 52 -2.40 -2.64 -21.17
C GLY A 52 -3.22 -2.27 -22.41
N ALA A 53 -2.53 -1.93 -23.50
CA ALA A 53 -3.19 -1.63 -24.77
C ALA A 53 -3.84 -2.89 -25.36
N ASP A 54 -5.00 -2.73 -26.00
CA ASP A 54 -5.64 -3.83 -26.73
C ASP A 54 -4.83 -4.21 -27.98
N GLY A 55 -4.79 -5.50 -28.30
CA GLY A 55 -4.14 -6.03 -29.49
C GLY A 55 -4.99 -5.82 -30.75
N GLY A 56 -4.34 -5.46 -31.85
CA GLY A 56 -4.94 -5.55 -33.19
C GLY A 56 -5.18 -7.01 -33.63
N PRO A 57 -5.80 -7.26 -34.79
CA PRO A 57 -6.05 -8.61 -35.29
C PRO A 57 -4.78 -9.50 -35.27
N GLY A 58 -4.87 -10.69 -34.66
CA GLY A 58 -3.73 -11.61 -34.51
C GLY A 58 -2.66 -11.17 -33.50
N GLN A 59 -2.83 -10.03 -32.82
CA GLN A 59 -1.87 -9.50 -31.84
C GLN A 59 -2.37 -9.71 -30.42
N ASN A 60 -1.46 -10.10 -29.53
CA ASN A 60 -1.75 -10.22 -28.11
C ASN A 60 -2.03 -8.85 -27.49
N GLY A 61 -2.81 -8.84 -26.42
CA GLY A 61 -2.97 -7.65 -25.59
C GLY A 61 -1.66 -7.27 -24.90
N GLY A 62 -1.46 -5.98 -24.67
CA GLY A 62 -0.32 -5.46 -23.93
C GLY A 62 -0.41 -5.80 -22.43
N ARG A 63 0.75 -5.89 -21.77
CA ARG A 63 0.82 -6.08 -20.33
C ARG A 63 0.33 -4.82 -19.60
N GLY A 64 -0.41 -5.00 -18.50
CA GLY A 64 -0.75 -3.90 -17.60
C GLY A 64 0.50 -3.34 -16.91
N GLY A 65 0.50 -2.03 -16.66
CA GLY A 65 1.59 -1.38 -15.92
C GLY A 65 1.65 -1.84 -14.45
N ASP A 66 2.81 -1.73 -13.83
CA ASP A 66 2.98 -2.06 -12.41
C ASP A 66 2.40 -0.93 -11.53
N GLY A 67 1.88 -1.30 -10.35
CA GLY A 67 1.37 -0.36 -9.36
C GLY A 67 2.48 0.26 -8.50
N GLY A 68 2.26 1.49 -8.04
CA GLY A 68 3.10 2.13 -7.02
C GLY A 68 2.91 1.51 -5.62
N ILE A 69 3.61 1.99 -4.60
CA ILE A 69 3.45 1.51 -3.21
C ILE A 69 1.98 1.65 -2.77
N GLY A 70 1.31 0.56 -2.42
CA GLY A 70 -0.11 0.52 -2.07
C GLY A 70 -1.07 0.53 -3.28
N GLY A 71 -0.55 0.70 -4.51
CA GLY A 71 -1.29 0.65 -5.76
C GLY A 71 -1.34 -0.76 -6.37
N ASN A 72 -2.45 -1.08 -7.01
CA ASN A 72 -2.63 -2.35 -7.70
C ASN A 72 -1.96 -2.33 -9.07
N GLY A 73 -1.60 -3.51 -9.58
CA GLY A 73 -1.17 -3.65 -10.97
C GLY A 73 -2.32 -3.35 -11.95
N GLY A 74 -1.98 -2.84 -13.13
CA GLY A 74 -2.94 -2.58 -14.20
C GLY A 74 -3.48 -3.86 -14.83
N ARG A 75 -4.69 -3.80 -15.39
CA ARG A 75 -5.26 -4.92 -16.15
C ARG A 75 -4.50 -5.11 -17.48
N GLY A 76 -4.28 -6.35 -17.90
CA GLY A 76 -3.79 -6.62 -19.25
C GLY A 76 -4.81 -6.23 -20.33
N GLY A 77 -4.32 -5.86 -21.53
CA GLY A 77 -5.16 -5.52 -22.67
C GLY A 77 -5.88 -6.73 -23.27
N HIS A 78 -6.94 -6.52 -24.03
CA HIS A 78 -7.64 -7.60 -24.75
C HIS A 78 -6.80 -8.08 -25.92
N GLY A 79 -6.80 -9.38 -26.18
CA GLY A 79 -6.22 -9.94 -27.40
C GLY A 79 -7.07 -9.61 -28.63
N GLY A 80 -6.43 -9.38 -29.76
CA GLY A 80 -7.13 -9.39 -31.04
C GLY A 80 -7.64 -10.79 -31.40
N LYS A 81 -8.47 -10.89 -32.45
CA LYS A 81 -9.01 -12.19 -32.92
C LYS A 81 -7.88 -13.22 -33.12
N GLY A 82 -8.01 -14.40 -32.50
CA GLY A 82 -7.02 -15.48 -32.55
C GLY A 82 -5.81 -15.30 -31.62
N ALA A 83 -5.76 -14.23 -30.81
CA ALA A 83 -4.62 -13.89 -29.97
C ALA A 83 -4.99 -13.83 -28.48
N ASN A 84 -3.98 -13.95 -27.63
CA ASN A 84 -4.16 -14.02 -26.19
C ASN A 84 -4.36 -12.63 -25.57
N GLY A 85 -5.05 -12.59 -24.43
CA GLY A 85 -5.07 -11.41 -23.57
C GLY A 85 -3.68 -11.10 -23.02
N GLY A 86 -3.41 -9.83 -22.72
CA GLY A 86 -2.17 -9.41 -22.07
C GLY A 86 -2.12 -9.80 -20.60
N ASP A 87 -0.93 -9.95 -20.04
CA ASP A 87 -0.77 -10.22 -18.61
C ASP A 87 -1.11 -9.00 -17.74
N GLY A 88 -1.57 -9.25 -16.51
CA GLY A 88 -1.71 -8.21 -15.50
C GLY A 88 -0.34 -7.62 -15.07
N GLY A 89 -0.35 -6.36 -14.67
CA GLY A 89 0.79 -5.73 -14.02
C GLY A 89 1.00 -6.23 -12.59
N ASN A 90 2.20 -6.06 -12.05
CA ASN A 90 2.47 -6.40 -10.64
C ASN A 90 1.92 -5.32 -9.70
N GLY A 91 1.46 -5.71 -8.52
CA GLY A 91 1.15 -4.77 -7.45
C GLY A 91 2.42 -4.21 -6.81
N GLY A 92 2.36 -2.97 -6.33
CA GLY A 92 3.41 -2.44 -5.45
C GLY A 92 3.31 -3.02 -4.04
N ILE A 93 4.18 -2.60 -3.12
CA ILE A 93 4.14 -3.07 -1.71
C ILE A 93 2.76 -2.77 -1.11
N GLY A 94 2.08 -3.79 -0.58
CA GLY A 94 0.71 -3.72 -0.07
C GLY A 94 -0.39 -3.68 -1.15
N GLY A 95 -0.02 -3.65 -2.43
CA GLY A 95 -0.93 -3.63 -3.58
C GLY A 95 -1.11 -5.02 -4.21
N ASN A 96 -2.29 -5.25 -4.77
CA ASN A 96 -2.60 -6.50 -5.45
C ASN A 96 -2.07 -6.51 -6.89
N GLY A 97 -1.82 -7.70 -7.43
CA GLY A 97 -1.55 -7.85 -8.85
C GLY A 97 -2.77 -7.48 -9.71
N GLY A 98 -2.50 -7.01 -10.93
CA GLY A 98 -3.53 -6.68 -11.91
C GLY A 98 -4.17 -7.92 -12.53
N ASN A 99 -5.40 -7.81 -13.01
CA ASN A 99 -6.06 -8.92 -13.69
C ASN A 99 -5.50 -9.14 -15.10
N GLY A 100 -5.49 -10.39 -15.56
CA GLY A 100 -5.20 -10.70 -16.95
C GLY A 100 -6.24 -10.10 -17.90
N GLY A 101 -5.79 -9.82 -19.12
CA GLY A 101 -6.63 -9.37 -20.23
C GLY A 101 -7.52 -10.47 -20.77
N HIS A 102 -8.61 -10.10 -21.44
CA HIS A 102 -9.47 -11.08 -22.08
C HIS A 102 -8.82 -11.59 -23.38
N GLY A 103 -8.92 -12.88 -23.66
CA GLY A 103 -8.53 -13.41 -24.97
C GLY A 103 -9.42 -12.90 -26.09
N GLY A 104 -8.86 -12.75 -27.29
CA GLY A 104 -9.67 -12.54 -28.49
C GLY A 104 -10.45 -13.81 -28.85
N MET A 105 -11.29 -13.77 -29.87
CA MET A 105 -12.05 -14.96 -30.30
C MET A 105 -11.09 -16.12 -30.65
N ASN A 106 -11.28 -17.30 -30.05
CA ASN A 106 -10.36 -18.45 -30.06
C ASN A 106 -8.98 -18.22 -29.39
N GLY A 107 -8.77 -17.09 -28.72
CA GLY A 107 -7.55 -16.74 -28.01
C GLY A 107 -7.75 -16.87 -26.50
N ASN A 108 -6.69 -17.25 -25.79
CA ASN A 108 -6.82 -17.47 -24.36
C ASN A 108 -6.73 -16.17 -23.56
N GLY A 109 -7.20 -16.18 -22.30
CA GLY A 109 -6.99 -15.06 -21.39
C GLY A 109 -5.50 -14.78 -21.12
N GLY A 110 -5.17 -13.61 -20.58
CA GLY A 110 -3.83 -13.32 -20.06
C GLY A 110 -3.64 -13.83 -18.63
N ASN A 111 -2.41 -13.95 -18.14
CA ASN A 111 -2.19 -14.33 -16.74
C ASN A 111 -2.47 -13.15 -15.80
N GLY A 112 -2.86 -13.46 -14.57
CA GLY A 112 -2.90 -12.45 -13.51
C GLY A 112 -1.49 -11.99 -13.12
N GLY A 113 -1.35 -10.71 -12.77
CA GLY A 113 -0.10 -10.15 -12.27
C GLY A 113 0.19 -10.58 -10.84
N ASN A 114 1.46 -10.47 -10.42
CA ASN A 114 1.83 -10.85 -9.05
C ASN A 114 1.48 -9.75 -8.04
N GLY A 115 1.09 -10.14 -6.83
CA GLY A 115 0.96 -9.21 -5.72
C GLY A 115 2.32 -8.71 -5.25
N GLY A 116 2.40 -7.44 -4.83
CA GLY A 116 3.56 -6.96 -4.10
C GLY A 116 3.61 -7.55 -2.68
N PRO A 117 4.69 -7.34 -1.91
CA PRO A 117 4.76 -7.82 -0.52
C PRO A 117 3.53 -7.39 0.30
N GLY A 118 2.87 -8.33 0.98
CA GLY A 118 1.60 -8.10 1.69
C GLY A 118 0.34 -7.98 0.82
N GLY A 119 0.48 -8.01 -0.52
CA GLY A 119 -0.60 -7.95 -1.49
C GLY A 119 -0.91 -9.29 -2.14
N ASN A 120 -2.14 -9.45 -2.61
CA ASN A 120 -2.62 -10.68 -3.26
C ASN A 120 -2.27 -10.70 -4.76
N GLY A 121 -2.22 -11.90 -5.34
CA GLY A 121 -2.12 -12.06 -6.79
C GLY A 121 -3.36 -11.54 -7.52
N GLY A 122 -3.17 -11.09 -8.77
CA GLY A 122 -4.25 -10.71 -9.67
C GLY A 122 -4.95 -11.91 -10.30
N ARG A 123 -6.22 -11.78 -10.68
CA ARG A 123 -6.97 -12.89 -11.29
C ARG A 123 -6.49 -13.15 -12.72
N GLY A 124 -6.49 -14.41 -13.13
CA GLY A 124 -6.32 -14.77 -14.54
C GLY A 124 -7.39 -14.13 -15.43
N GLY A 125 -7.01 -13.81 -16.66
CA GLY A 125 -7.91 -13.30 -17.68
C GLY A 125 -8.86 -14.40 -18.16
N ASP A 126 -10.05 -13.98 -18.54
CA ASP A 126 -11.05 -14.87 -19.12
C ASP A 126 -10.66 -15.23 -20.57
N GLY A 127 -10.99 -16.45 -20.99
CA GLY A 127 -10.77 -16.89 -22.38
C GLY A 127 -11.74 -16.20 -23.35
N GLY A 128 -11.36 -16.08 -24.62
CA GLY A 128 -12.31 -15.70 -25.66
C GLY A 128 -13.38 -16.77 -25.88
N ASN A 129 -14.33 -16.49 -26.77
CA ASN A 129 -15.33 -17.48 -27.18
C ASN A 129 -14.62 -18.73 -27.75
N ALA A 130 -14.96 -19.91 -27.25
CA ALA A 130 -14.32 -21.22 -27.54
C ALA A 130 -12.94 -21.47 -26.93
N SER A 131 -12.47 -20.65 -25.99
CA SER A 131 -11.14 -20.77 -25.40
C SER A 131 -11.16 -20.72 -23.86
N SER A 132 -10.14 -21.33 -23.27
CA SER A 132 -9.98 -21.44 -21.81
C SER A 132 -9.51 -20.12 -21.19
N GLY A 133 -9.87 -19.91 -19.93
CA GLY A 133 -9.26 -18.88 -19.08
C GLY A 133 -7.78 -19.18 -18.77
N HIS A 134 -7.08 -18.24 -18.15
CA HIS A 134 -5.68 -18.39 -17.75
C HIS A 134 -5.48 -18.38 -16.23
N ASN A 135 -4.25 -18.66 -15.80
CA ASN A 135 -3.89 -18.78 -14.39
C ASN A 135 -3.90 -17.42 -13.69
N GLY A 136 -4.27 -17.44 -12.41
CA GLY A 136 -4.08 -16.31 -11.51
C GLY A 136 -2.61 -16.04 -11.23
N GLY A 137 -2.28 -14.81 -10.86
CA GLY A 137 -0.95 -14.42 -10.43
C GLY A 137 -0.63 -14.91 -9.02
N ASN A 138 0.66 -14.91 -8.69
CA ASN A 138 1.13 -15.32 -7.37
C ASN A 138 0.92 -14.19 -6.35
N GLY A 139 0.63 -14.57 -5.10
CA GLY A 139 0.63 -13.62 -3.98
C GLY A 139 2.05 -13.16 -3.65
N GLY A 140 2.19 -11.92 -3.18
CA GLY A 140 3.46 -11.47 -2.63
C GLY A 140 3.75 -12.12 -1.27
N LYS A 141 4.93 -11.87 -0.70
CA LYS A 141 5.27 -12.38 0.63
C LYS A 141 4.24 -11.92 1.66
N GLY A 142 3.50 -12.86 2.26
CA GLY A 142 2.42 -12.58 3.22
C GLY A 142 1.04 -12.31 2.59
N GLY A 143 0.92 -12.33 1.25
CA GLY A 143 -0.34 -12.27 0.52
C GLY A 143 -0.72 -13.61 -0.11
N ASN A 144 -1.99 -13.74 -0.49
CA ASN A 144 -2.54 -14.97 -1.06
C ASN A 144 -2.44 -14.97 -2.59
N GLY A 145 -2.35 -16.16 -3.20
CA GLY A 145 -2.49 -16.33 -4.65
C GLY A 145 -3.92 -16.04 -5.14
N SER A 146 -4.07 -15.79 -6.45
CA SER A 146 -5.39 -15.52 -7.05
C SER A 146 -5.99 -16.73 -7.77
N GLY A 147 -7.31 -16.70 -7.97
CA GLY A 147 -8.05 -17.69 -8.76
C GLY A 147 -7.82 -17.56 -10.27
N THR A 148 -8.18 -18.62 -11.01
CA THR A 148 -8.10 -18.68 -12.49
C THR A 148 -9.20 -17.84 -13.15
N GLY A 149 -9.00 -17.47 -14.41
CA GLY A 149 -10.04 -16.87 -15.26
C GLY A 149 -11.11 -17.87 -15.70
N HIS A 150 -12.25 -17.38 -16.17
CA HIS A 150 -13.39 -18.17 -16.64
C HIS A 150 -13.25 -18.44 -18.15
N GLY A 151 -13.54 -19.67 -18.58
CA GLY A 151 -13.58 -20.03 -20.01
C GLY A 151 -14.86 -19.54 -20.70
N GLY A 152 -14.75 -19.13 -21.96
CA GLY A 152 -15.88 -18.59 -22.72
C GLY A 152 -16.96 -19.64 -23.03
N ARG A 153 -18.24 -19.29 -22.84
CA ARG A 153 -19.40 -20.13 -23.22
C ARG A 153 -19.51 -20.25 -24.74
N GLY A 154 -18.82 -21.23 -25.33
CA GLY A 154 -19.01 -21.51 -26.75
C GLY A 154 -18.07 -22.56 -27.30
N GLY A 155 -18.35 -23.84 -27.04
CA GLY A 155 -17.71 -24.95 -27.75
C GLY A 155 -18.30 -26.28 -27.28
N ASN A 156 -19.32 -26.79 -27.98
CA ASN A 156 -19.71 -28.19 -27.83
C ASN A 156 -18.64 -29.09 -28.46
N GLY A 157 -18.18 -30.11 -27.72
CA GLY A 157 -17.36 -31.23 -28.20
C GLY A 157 -16.06 -31.39 -27.39
N GLY A 158 -15.82 -32.46 -26.65
CA GLY A 158 -16.54 -33.72 -26.51
C GLY A 158 -16.06 -34.45 -25.25
N HIS A 159 -16.82 -35.47 -24.86
CA HIS A 159 -16.38 -36.45 -23.89
C HIS A 159 -15.11 -37.15 -24.35
N GLY A 160 -14.16 -37.28 -23.43
CA GLY A 160 -13.01 -38.16 -23.45
C GLY A 160 -12.54 -38.33 -22.02
#